data_AF-A0A7S2DX52-F1
#
_entry.id   AF-A0A7S2DX52-F1
#
_cell.length_a   1.000
_cell.length_b   1.000
_cell.length_c   1.000
_cell.angle_alpha   90.00
_cell.angle_beta   90.00
_cell.angle_gamma   90.00
#
_symmetry.space_group_name_H-M   'P 1'
#
loop_
_entity.id
_entity.type
_entity.pdbx_description
1 polymer ?
#
loop_
_entity_poly.entity_id
_entity_poly.type
_entity_poly.pdbx_seq_one_letter_code
_entity_poly.pdbx_strand_id
1 'polypeptide(L)'
;MSLKEEFVETEEEVLKYLNEEADDQLRDVFIDVEGTSDSGTWEEALWNSLALIGIMSALLAISREDSFLVTFVGVVCLIATPAAAIKEVKLTNMEALRALARKMREQVKLFAKQNKRLKSENDRLEKNVNRLKSTESALEEISKQQGQSVEMLIKQVEEFKKIQKDIKQSLEAQIIQNLISVIMAADQDGDFVMEDGEIDELILRLNSVEGVQIDEVLFKKVLKKSNHSLSAVLEIVRNLLDDKVPEEENIFKIVTNKLLPRELQT
;
A
#
# COMPACT_ATOMS: atom_id res chain seq x y z
N MET A 1 0.43 -9.06 33.35
CA MET A 1 -0.28 -7.82 33.69
C MET A 1 -0.82 -7.32 32.38
N SER A 2 -2.04 -7.74 32.11
CA SER A 2 -2.52 -8.03 30.76
C SER A 2 -3.75 -7.21 30.49
N LEU A 3 -3.85 -6.69 29.26
CA LEU A 3 -4.99 -6.21 28.44
C LEU A 3 -6.41 -6.17 29.05
N LYS A 4 -6.74 -7.05 29.99
CA LYS A 4 -7.95 -6.98 30.83
C LYS A 4 -7.97 -5.75 31.75
N GLU A 5 -6.84 -5.30 32.29
CA GLU A 5 -6.83 -4.10 33.15
C GLU A 5 -7.09 -2.83 32.33
N GLU A 6 -6.50 -2.72 31.15
CA GLU A 6 -6.68 -1.57 30.24
C GLU A 6 -8.10 -1.51 29.64
N PHE A 7 -8.74 -2.68 29.44
CA PHE A 7 -10.13 -2.75 28.95
C PHE A 7 -11.17 -2.41 30.04
N VAL A 8 -10.87 -2.72 31.30
CA VAL A 8 -11.75 -2.38 32.44
C VAL A 8 -11.69 -0.88 32.71
N GLU A 9 -10.53 -0.25 32.57
CA GLU A 9 -10.36 1.20 32.75
C GLU A 9 -11.08 2.00 31.66
N THR A 10 -11.09 1.50 30.42
CA THR A 10 -11.87 2.12 29.32
C THR A 10 -13.38 1.90 29.46
N GLU A 11 -13.85 0.76 29.99
CA GLU A 11 -15.27 0.57 30.28
C GLU A 11 -15.75 1.48 31.42
N GLU A 12 -14.95 1.66 32.48
CA GLU A 12 -15.31 2.58 33.57
C GLU A 12 -15.36 4.03 33.10
N GLU A 13 -14.41 4.48 32.27
CA GLU A 13 -14.46 5.83 31.69
C GLU A 13 -15.67 6.02 30.79
N VAL A 14 -15.98 5.05 29.91
CA VAL A 14 -17.14 5.14 29.02
C VAL A 14 -18.46 5.13 29.80
N LEU A 15 -18.56 4.33 30.86
CA LEU A 15 -19.72 4.33 31.75
C LEU A 15 -19.85 5.64 32.52
N LYS A 16 -18.75 6.28 32.89
CA LYS A 16 -18.75 7.58 33.57
C LYS A 16 -19.24 8.69 32.63
N TYR A 17 -18.75 8.71 31.38
CA TYR A 17 -19.22 9.66 30.36
C TYR A 17 -20.70 9.46 30.00
N LEU A 18 -21.16 8.20 29.88
CA LEU A 18 -22.57 7.92 29.60
C LEU A 18 -23.49 8.29 30.77
N ASN A 19 -23.02 8.16 32.01
CA ASN A 19 -23.80 8.52 33.18
C ASN A 19 -23.85 10.04 33.39
N GLU A 20 -22.78 10.77 33.06
CA GLU A 20 -22.73 12.24 33.11
C GLU A 20 -23.58 12.88 32.00
N GLU A 21 -23.54 12.34 30.77
CA GLU A 21 -24.41 12.77 29.66
C GLU A 21 -25.90 12.44 29.92
N ALA A 22 -26.17 11.28 30.55
CA ALA A 22 -27.53 10.94 30.96
C ALA A 22 -28.04 11.85 32.08
N ASP A 23 -27.18 12.26 33.02
CA ASP A 23 -27.55 13.18 34.10
C ASP A 23 -27.75 14.61 33.58
N ASP A 24 -26.97 15.06 32.59
CA ASP A 24 -27.17 16.35 31.92
C ASP A 24 -28.44 16.37 31.06
N GLN A 25 -28.73 15.30 30.30
CA GLN A 25 -29.99 15.20 29.56
C GLN A 25 -31.21 15.04 30.48
N LEU A 26 -31.06 14.35 31.61
CA LEU A 26 -32.11 14.30 32.63
C LEU A 26 -32.27 15.64 33.35
N ARG A 27 -31.20 16.39 33.58
CA ARG A 27 -31.25 17.76 34.10
C ARG A 27 -31.95 18.71 33.13
N ASP A 28 -31.69 18.67 31.83
CA ASP A 28 -32.43 19.52 30.87
C ASP A 28 -33.92 19.15 30.80
N VAL A 29 -34.27 17.87 30.96
CA VAL A 29 -35.68 17.42 31.04
C VAL A 29 -36.32 17.77 32.38
N PHE A 30 -35.59 17.71 33.49
CA PHE A 30 -36.09 18.09 34.82
C PHE A 30 -36.10 19.61 35.04
N ILE A 31 -35.21 20.38 34.42
CA ILE A 31 -35.23 21.85 34.42
C ILE A 31 -36.47 22.35 33.65
N ASP A 32 -36.94 21.64 32.62
CA ASP A 32 -38.21 21.96 31.95
C ASP A 32 -39.45 21.54 32.78
N VAL A 33 -39.29 20.61 33.73
CA VAL A 33 -40.37 20.19 34.65
C VAL A 33 -40.42 21.05 35.92
N GLU A 34 -39.26 21.44 36.46
CA GLU A 34 -39.13 22.32 37.62
C GLU A 34 -39.27 23.81 37.22
N GLY A 35 -39.05 24.14 35.94
CA GLY A 35 -39.32 25.45 35.32
C GLY A 35 -40.80 25.77 35.06
N THR A 36 -41.73 24.83 35.30
CA THR A 36 -43.17 25.15 35.32
C THR A 36 -43.66 25.62 36.70
N SER A 37 -42.77 25.78 37.68
CA SER A 37 -43.10 26.31 39.00
C SER A 37 -42.44 27.66 39.33
N ASP A 38 -41.83 28.35 38.36
CA ASP A 38 -41.22 29.68 38.62
C ASP A 38 -41.29 30.67 37.44
N SER A 39 -42.37 30.63 36.66
CA SER A 39 -42.82 31.82 35.93
C SER A 39 -44.26 32.12 36.32
N GLY A 40 -44.39 32.92 37.38
CA GLY A 40 -45.64 33.62 37.68
C GLY A 40 -46.00 34.54 36.52
N THR A 41 -46.60 33.97 35.48
CA THR A 41 -47.36 34.75 34.51
C THR A 41 -48.44 35.43 35.32
N TRP A 42 -48.44 36.76 35.31
CA TRP A 42 -49.44 37.59 35.99
C TRP A 42 -50.88 37.11 35.64
N GLU A 43 -51.07 36.43 34.52
CA GLU A 43 -52.30 35.75 34.12
C GLU A 43 -52.73 34.63 35.09
N GLU A 44 -51.84 33.72 35.51
CA GLU A 44 -52.19 32.68 36.49
C GLU A 44 -52.48 33.26 37.87
N ALA A 45 -51.74 34.29 38.27
CA ALA A 45 -52.02 35.04 39.49
C ALA A 45 -53.37 35.77 39.42
N LEU A 46 -53.75 36.28 38.24
CA LEU A 46 -55.07 36.88 38.00
C LEU A 46 -56.19 35.85 38.08
N TRP A 47 -56.05 34.67 37.47
CA TRP A 47 -57.07 33.63 37.54
C TRP A 47 -57.24 33.09 38.97
N ASN A 48 -56.15 32.91 39.71
CA ASN A 48 -56.19 32.47 41.11
C ASN A 48 -56.81 33.54 42.04
N SER A 49 -56.49 34.82 41.82
CA SER A 49 -57.12 35.90 42.59
C SER A 49 -58.59 36.09 42.23
N LEU A 50 -58.98 35.96 40.96
CA LEU A 50 -60.37 35.99 40.51
C LEU A 50 -61.18 34.84 41.12
N ALA A 51 -60.60 33.64 41.18
CA ALA A 51 -61.22 32.47 41.81
C ALA A 51 -61.43 32.70 43.33
N LEU A 52 -60.43 33.27 44.02
CA LEU A 52 -60.55 33.65 45.43
C LEU A 52 -61.63 34.71 45.67
N ILE A 53 -61.73 35.71 44.79
CA ILE A 53 -62.78 36.74 44.84
C ILE A 53 -64.16 36.09 44.63
N GLY A 54 -64.27 35.15 43.69
CA GLY A 54 -65.50 34.39 43.45
C GLY A 54 -65.94 33.57 44.66
N ILE A 55 -65.01 32.86 45.31
CA ILE A 55 -65.27 32.08 46.52
C ILE A 55 -65.70 33.01 47.67
N MET A 56 -65.01 34.14 47.85
CA MET A 56 -65.37 35.13 48.88
C MET A 56 -66.74 35.76 48.61
N SER A 57 -67.06 36.09 47.35
CA SER A 57 -68.36 36.60 46.96
C SER A 57 -69.48 35.59 47.20
N ALA A 58 -69.25 34.31 46.91
CA ALA A 58 -70.21 33.24 47.18
C ALA A 58 -70.43 33.05 48.69
N LEU A 59 -69.36 33.11 49.49
CA LEU A 59 -69.46 33.02 50.95
C LEU A 59 -70.25 34.18 51.55
N LEU A 60 -70.02 35.40 51.04
CA LEU A 60 -70.76 36.60 51.45
C LEU A 60 -72.24 36.54 51.03
N ALA A 61 -72.54 35.99 49.85
CA ALA A 61 -73.92 35.78 49.40
C ALA A 61 -74.66 34.77 50.31
N ILE A 62 -74.01 33.66 50.66
CA ILE A 62 -74.55 32.65 51.59
C ILE A 62 -74.79 33.24 52.98
N SER A 63 -73.93 34.16 53.44
CA SER A 63 -74.07 34.80 54.75
C SER A 63 -75.19 35.84 54.83
N ARG A 64 -75.70 36.35 53.69
CA ARG A 64 -76.61 37.50 53.66
C ARG A 64 -78.02 37.16 53.19
N GLU A 65 -78.21 36.05 52.48
CA GLU A 65 -79.52 35.61 51.98
C GLU A 65 -79.85 34.19 52.46
N ASP A 66 -81.05 34.00 53.04
CA ASP A 66 -81.55 32.68 53.50
C ASP A 66 -82.11 31.81 52.36
N SER A 67 -81.72 32.08 51.11
CA SER A 67 -82.25 31.37 49.94
C SER A 67 -81.56 30.02 49.74
N PHE A 68 -82.32 28.94 49.88
CA PHE A 68 -81.84 27.56 49.71
C PHE A 68 -81.11 27.32 48.37
N LEU A 69 -81.56 27.97 47.29
CA LEU A 69 -80.96 27.80 45.95
C LEU A 69 -79.53 28.34 45.87
N VAL A 70 -79.25 29.47 46.53
CA VAL A 70 -77.91 30.11 46.50
C VAL A 70 -76.91 29.24 47.27
N THR A 71 -77.32 28.73 48.43
CA THR A 71 -76.50 27.80 49.23
C THR A 71 -76.20 26.51 48.48
N PHE A 72 -77.19 25.93 47.79
CA PHE A 72 -76.98 24.70 47.02
C PHE A 72 -76.01 24.90 45.85
N VAL A 73 -76.20 25.97 45.06
CA VAL A 73 -75.30 26.28 43.93
C VAL A 73 -73.88 26.56 44.43
N GLY A 74 -73.72 27.29 45.55
CA GLY A 74 -72.42 27.55 46.16
C GLY A 74 -71.67 26.27 46.54
N VAL A 75 -72.35 25.31 47.17
CA VAL A 75 -71.76 24.01 47.55
C VAL A 75 -71.37 23.19 46.30
N VAL A 76 -72.21 23.16 45.28
CA VAL A 76 -71.92 22.42 44.03
C VAL A 76 -70.72 23.03 43.30
N CYS A 77 -70.63 24.35 43.21
CA CYS A 77 -69.48 25.03 42.60
C CYS A 77 -68.18 24.77 43.37
N LEU A 78 -68.23 24.71 44.70
CA LEU A 78 -67.07 24.43 45.54
C LEU A 78 -66.53 23.00 45.36
N ILE A 79 -67.37 22.03 44.99
CA ILE A 79 -66.97 20.66 44.69
C ILE A 79 -66.56 20.48 43.22
N ALA A 80 -67.26 21.14 42.29
CA ALA A 80 -67.00 21.03 40.86
C ALA A 80 -65.64 21.64 40.47
N THR A 81 -65.21 22.72 41.13
CA THR A 81 -63.99 23.46 40.79
C THR A 81 -62.72 22.64 41.03
N PRO A 82 -62.50 22.02 42.22
CA PRO A 82 -61.35 21.13 42.42
C PRO A 82 -61.39 19.89 41.51
N ALA A 83 -62.58 19.35 41.25
CA ALA A 83 -62.73 18.16 40.40
C ALA A 83 -62.37 18.42 38.93
N ALA A 84 -62.66 19.63 38.42
CA ALA A 84 -62.25 20.05 37.08
C ALA A 84 -60.72 20.23 37.00
N ALA A 85 -60.13 20.91 37.98
CA ALA A 85 -58.67 21.12 38.04
C ALA A 85 -57.88 19.80 38.02
N ILE A 86 -58.31 18.79 38.80
CA ILE A 86 -57.67 17.47 38.81
C ILE A 86 -57.77 16.76 37.44
N LYS A 87 -58.86 16.97 36.70
CA LYS A 87 -59.05 16.38 35.37
C LYS A 87 -58.18 17.05 34.31
N GLU A 88 -58.00 18.36 34.39
CA GLU A 88 -57.11 19.09 33.49
C GLU A 88 -55.67 18.61 33.64
N VAL A 89 -55.16 18.45 34.86
CA VAL A 89 -53.80 17.90 35.11
C VAL A 89 -53.64 16.51 34.48
N LYS A 90 -54.67 15.65 34.55
CA LYS A 90 -54.63 14.32 33.91
C LYS A 90 -54.60 14.40 32.39
N LEU A 91 -55.33 15.34 31.79
CA LEU A 91 -55.34 15.55 30.34
C LEU A 91 -53.99 16.08 29.84
N THR A 92 -53.40 17.05 30.55
CA THR A 92 -52.07 17.58 30.26
C THR A 92 -51.00 16.48 30.34
N ASN A 93 -51.06 15.62 31.36
CA ASN A 93 -50.14 14.49 31.48
C ASN A 93 -50.28 13.49 30.32
N MET A 94 -51.50 13.25 29.81
CA MET A 94 -51.69 12.39 28.64
C MET A 94 -51.16 13.02 27.35
N GLU A 95 -51.25 14.33 27.20
CA GLU A 95 -50.69 15.04 26.06
C GLU A 95 -49.15 15.04 26.10
N ALA A 96 -48.57 15.27 27.28
CA ALA A 96 -47.14 15.15 27.52
C ALA A 96 -46.62 13.73 27.21
N LEU A 97 -47.33 12.68 27.67
CA LEU A 97 -46.97 11.28 27.35
C LEU A 97 -47.07 10.99 25.84
N ARG A 98 -48.05 11.54 25.13
CA ARG A 98 -48.15 11.41 23.67
C ARG A 98 -47.04 12.16 22.95
N ALA A 99 -46.61 13.32 23.45
CA ALA A 99 -45.47 14.05 22.92
C ALA A 99 -44.17 13.25 23.13
N LEU A 100 -43.97 12.69 24.33
CA LEU A 100 -42.83 11.84 24.66
C LEU A 100 -42.79 10.57 23.80
N ALA A 101 -43.92 9.89 23.62
CA ALA A 101 -44.00 8.73 22.74
C ALA A 101 -43.70 9.06 21.27
N ARG A 102 -44.07 10.26 20.80
CA ARG A 102 -43.69 10.75 19.46
C ARG A 102 -42.18 11.00 19.37
N LYS A 103 -41.58 11.68 20.34
CA LYS A 103 -40.13 11.91 20.41
C LYS A 103 -39.35 10.58 20.45
N MET A 104 -39.77 9.62 21.27
CA MET A 104 -39.15 8.29 21.31
C MET A 104 -39.24 7.56 19.96
N ARG A 105 -40.39 7.59 19.28
CA ARG A 105 -40.52 7.01 17.94
C ARG A 105 -39.59 7.67 16.93
N GLU A 106 -39.39 8.98 17.03
CA GLU A 106 -38.47 9.71 16.18
C GLU A 106 -37.02 9.32 16.46
N GLN A 107 -36.62 9.24 17.72
CA GLN A 107 -35.29 8.74 18.12
C GLN A 107 -35.06 7.30 17.65
N VAL A 108 -36.04 6.40 17.79
CA VAL A 108 -35.93 5.02 17.26
C VAL A 108 -35.75 5.01 15.75
N LYS A 109 -36.44 5.89 15.00
CA LYS A 109 -36.24 6.03 13.55
C LYS A 109 -34.84 6.55 13.23
N LEU A 110 -34.32 7.50 14.00
CA LEU A 110 -32.96 8.00 13.83
C LEU A 110 -31.92 6.92 14.11
N PHE A 111 -32.06 6.15 15.20
CA PHE A 111 -31.19 5.02 15.50
C PHE A 111 -31.27 3.93 14.45
N ALA A 112 -32.47 3.61 13.94
CA ALA A 112 -32.62 2.65 12.83
C ALA A 112 -31.90 3.14 11.56
N LYS A 113 -31.97 4.46 11.27
CA LYS A 113 -31.26 5.08 10.14
C LYS A 113 -29.74 5.03 10.33
N GLN A 114 -29.26 5.33 11.54
CA GLN A 114 -27.84 5.25 11.89
C GLN A 114 -27.33 3.82 11.81
N ASN A 115 -28.03 2.84 12.36
CA ASN A 115 -27.68 1.42 12.24
C ASN A 115 -27.65 0.96 10.78
N LYS A 116 -28.60 1.40 9.95
CA LYS A 116 -28.56 1.09 8.51
C LYS A 116 -27.34 1.71 7.82
N ARG A 117 -26.94 2.93 8.21
CA ARG A 117 -25.74 3.59 7.69
C ARG A 117 -24.47 2.86 8.13
N LEU A 118 -24.33 2.56 9.41
CA LEU A 118 -23.21 1.78 9.96
C LEU A 118 -23.08 0.42 9.28
N LYS A 119 -24.20 -0.29 9.07
CA LYS A 119 -24.20 -1.54 8.31
C LYS A 119 -23.70 -1.35 6.87
N SER A 120 -24.17 -0.31 6.19
CA SER A 120 -23.69 0.01 4.84
C SER A 120 -22.21 0.41 4.81
N GLU A 121 -21.69 1.05 5.86
CA GLU A 121 -20.27 1.38 5.97
C GLU A 121 -19.44 0.10 6.23
N ASN A 122 -19.93 -0.81 7.07
CA ASN A 122 -19.32 -2.12 7.28
C ASN A 122 -19.28 -2.97 6.00
N ASP A 123 -20.38 -3.01 5.23
CA ASP A 123 -20.43 -3.70 3.92
C ASP A 123 -19.41 -3.10 2.91
N ARG A 124 -19.15 -1.78 2.99
CA ARG A 124 -18.13 -1.11 2.16
C ARG A 124 -16.72 -1.46 2.62
N LEU A 125 -16.48 -1.50 3.93
CA LEU A 125 -15.21 -1.93 4.51
C LEU A 125 -14.90 -3.38 4.12
N GLU A 126 -15.87 -4.29 4.22
CA GLU A 126 -15.72 -5.69 3.80
C GLU A 126 -15.37 -5.81 2.32
N LYS A 127 -16.05 -5.04 1.45
CA LYS A 127 -15.69 -4.98 0.01
C LYS A 127 -14.26 -4.47 -0.21
N ASN A 128 -13.82 -3.47 0.55
CA ASN A 128 -12.46 -2.95 0.45
C ASN A 128 -11.44 -3.99 0.92
N VAL A 129 -11.69 -4.72 2.00
CA VAL A 129 -10.85 -5.82 2.48
C VAL A 129 -10.76 -6.94 1.42
N ASN A 130 -11.89 -7.31 0.81
CA ASN A 130 -11.89 -8.31 -0.26
C ASN A 130 -11.08 -7.86 -1.47
N ARG A 131 -11.15 -6.57 -1.86
CA ARG A 131 -10.32 -6.01 -2.93
C ARG A 131 -8.84 -6.01 -2.56
N LEU A 132 -8.50 -5.65 -1.32
CA LEU A 132 -7.12 -5.68 -0.83
C LEU A 132 -6.55 -7.10 -0.84
N LYS A 133 -7.34 -8.09 -0.41
CA LYS A 133 -6.97 -9.51 -0.47
C LYS A 133 -6.76 -9.98 -1.91
N SER A 134 -7.62 -9.58 -2.85
CA SER A 134 -7.40 -9.88 -4.27
C SER A 134 -6.14 -9.22 -4.83
N THR A 135 -5.83 -7.98 -4.43
CA THR A 135 -4.57 -7.33 -4.85
C THR A 135 -3.34 -7.95 -4.20
N GLU A 136 -3.43 -8.41 -2.95
CA GLU A 136 -2.37 -9.14 -2.26
C GLU A 136 -2.08 -10.47 -2.98
N SER A 137 -3.10 -11.24 -3.32
CA SER A 137 -2.92 -12.48 -4.10
C SER A 137 -2.31 -12.22 -5.48
N ALA A 138 -2.73 -11.15 -6.17
CA ALA A 138 -2.13 -10.76 -7.44
C ALA A 138 -0.66 -10.34 -7.29
N LEU A 139 -0.32 -9.60 -6.22
CA LEU A 139 1.07 -9.23 -5.91
C LEU A 139 1.91 -10.45 -5.52
N GLU A 140 1.35 -11.42 -4.80
CA GLU A 140 2.02 -12.68 -4.46
C GLU A 140 2.33 -13.50 -5.72
N GLU A 141 1.38 -13.58 -6.66
CA GLU A 141 1.56 -14.26 -7.95
C GLU A 141 2.63 -13.56 -8.80
N ILE A 142 2.60 -12.23 -8.89
CA ILE A 142 3.64 -11.45 -9.57
C ILE A 142 4.99 -11.61 -8.88
N SER A 143 5.06 -11.60 -7.55
CA SER A 143 6.30 -11.80 -6.80
C SER A 143 6.89 -13.19 -7.03
N LYS A 144 6.04 -14.24 -7.13
CA LYS A 144 6.47 -15.59 -7.50
C LYS A 144 7.00 -15.66 -8.93
N GLN A 145 6.32 -15.00 -9.88
CA GLN A 145 6.77 -14.93 -11.26
C GLN A 145 8.06 -14.11 -11.43
N GLN A 146 8.22 -13.01 -10.69
CA GLN A 146 9.43 -12.19 -10.72
C GLN A 146 10.61 -12.90 -10.05
N GLY A 147 10.40 -13.63 -8.96
CA GLY A 147 11.42 -14.49 -8.35
C GLY A 147 11.94 -15.55 -9.33
N GLN A 148 11.04 -16.21 -10.08
CA GLN A 148 11.42 -17.14 -11.15
C GLN A 148 12.09 -16.46 -12.35
N SER A 149 11.69 -15.22 -12.67
CA SER A 149 12.26 -14.45 -13.79
C SER A 149 13.69 -13.99 -13.51
N VAL A 150 14.01 -13.62 -12.26
CA VAL A 150 15.39 -13.26 -11.87
C VAL A 150 16.30 -14.48 -11.90
N GLU A 151 15.84 -15.63 -11.43
CA GLU A 151 16.61 -16.89 -11.49
C GLU A 151 16.84 -17.34 -12.95
N MET A 152 15.80 -17.23 -13.80
CA MET A 152 15.91 -17.51 -15.23
C MET A 152 16.87 -16.54 -15.94
N LEU A 153 16.86 -15.26 -15.57
CA LEU A 153 17.78 -14.26 -16.12
C LEU A 153 19.23 -14.53 -15.71
N ILE A 154 19.48 -14.86 -14.43
CA ILE A 154 20.83 -15.24 -13.96
C ILE A 154 21.33 -16.45 -14.75
N LYS A 155 20.49 -17.47 -14.91
CA LYS A 155 20.83 -18.66 -15.69
C LYS A 155 21.12 -18.34 -17.16
N GLN A 156 20.34 -17.45 -17.79
CA GLN A 156 20.59 -17.00 -19.15
C GLN A 156 21.91 -16.24 -19.29
N VAL A 157 22.26 -15.39 -18.31
CA VAL A 157 23.54 -14.66 -18.32
C VAL A 157 24.72 -15.62 -18.14
N GLU A 158 24.59 -16.64 -17.30
CA GLU A 158 25.60 -17.69 -17.15
C GLU A 158 25.78 -18.52 -18.42
N GLU A 159 24.67 -18.93 -19.06
CA GLU A 159 24.70 -19.62 -20.35
C GLU A 159 25.34 -18.75 -21.45
N PHE A 160 25.01 -17.45 -21.49
CA PHE A 160 25.63 -16.51 -22.44
C PHE A 160 27.14 -16.36 -22.21
N LYS A 161 27.60 -16.26 -20.96
CA LYS A 161 29.04 -16.24 -20.63
C LYS A 161 29.74 -17.52 -21.10
N LYS A 162 29.10 -18.67 -20.92
CA LYS A 162 29.64 -19.95 -21.38
C LYS A 162 29.75 -19.99 -22.91
N ILE A 163 28.68 -19.59 -23.61
CA ILE A 163 28.67 -19.49 -25.08
C ILE A 163 29.75 -18.53 -25.58
N GLN A 164 29.92 -17.37 -24.94
CA GLN A 164 30.96 -16.42 -25.31
C GLN A 164 32.37 -17.02 -25.17
N LYS A 165 32.60 -17.79 -24.11
CA LYS A 165 33.86 -18.51 -23.92
C LYS A 165 34.08 -19.55 -25.02
N ASP A 166 33.06 -20.33 -25.35
CA ASP A 166 33.13 -21.36 -26.39
C ASP A 166 33.37 -20.76 -27.78
N ILE A 167 32.74 -19.61 -28.08
CA ILE A 167 32.98 -18.83 -29.32
C ILE A 167 34.42 -18.31 -29.34
N LYS A 168 34.92 -17.76 -28.23
CA LYS A 168 36.30 -17.25 -28.16
C LYS A 168 37.31 -18.37 -28.42
N GLN A 169 37.13 -19.52 -27.77
CA GLN A 169 37.99 -20.69 -27.98
C GLN A 169 37.91 -21.22 -29.42
N SER A 170 36.73 -21.21 -30.03
CA SER A 170 36.56 -21.64 -31.42
C SER A 170 37.25 -20.68 -32.41
N LEU A 171 37.15 -19.37 -32.17
CA LEU A 171 37.86 -18.35 -32.95
C LEU A 171 39.38 -18.47 -32.80
N GLU A 172 39.88 -18.62 -31.56
CA GLU A 172 41.30 -18.82 -31.28
C GLU A 172 41.83 -20.07 -32.02
N ALA A 173 41.11 -21.20 -31.94
CA ALA A 173 41.46 -22.42 -32.65
C ALA A 173 41.49 -22.23 -34.17
N GLN A 174 40.50 -21.51 -34.73
CA GLN A 174 40.43 -21.22 -36.15
C GLN A 174 41.59 -20.33 -36.62
N ILE A 175 41.94 -19.30 -35.86
CA ILE A 175 43.09 -18.43 -36.15
C ILE A 175 44.38 -19.25 -36.15
N ILE A 176 44.58 -20.09 -35.14
CA ILE A 176 45.78 -20.94 -35.03
C ILE A 176 45.87 -21.92 -36.19
N GLN A 177 44.75 -22.56 -36.55
CA GLN A 177 44.71 -23.45 -37.70
C GLN A 177 45.08 -22.72 -39.00
N ASN A 178 44.59 -21.49 -39.18
CA ASN A 178 44.94 -20.66 -40.33
C ASN A 178 46.43 -20.28 -40.31
N LEU A 179 46.98 -19.86 -39.17
CA LEU A 179 48.40 -19.54 -39.02
C LEU A 179 49.28 -20.75 -39.34
N ILE A 180 48.98 -21.93 -38.78
CA ILE A 180 49.70 -23.17 -39.08
C ILE A 180 49.61 -23.49 -40.57
N SER A 181 48.43 -23.35 -41.19
CA SER A 181 48.27 -23.62 -42.62
C SER A 181 49.10 -22.68 -43.48
N VAL A 182 49.17 -21.38 -43.13
CA VAL A 182 50.01 -20.40 -43.84
C VAL A 182 51.50 -20.69 -43.66
N ILE A 183 51.92 -21.06 -42.44
CA ILE A 183 53.31 -21.41 -42.13
C ILE A 183 53.73 -22.67 -42.90
N MET A 184 52.89 -23.71 -42.91
CA MET A 184 53.14 -24.95 -43.65
C MET A 184 53.13 -24.75 -45.16
N ALA A 185 52.39 -23.75 -45.68
CA ALA A 185 52.36 -23.42 -47.10
C ALA A 185 53.51 -22.48 -47.54
N ALA A 186 54.30 -21.95 -46.59
CA ALA A 186 55.48 -21.17 -46.88
C ALA A 186 56.71 -22.05 -47.11
N ASP A 187 56.79 -23.21 -46.43
CA ASP A 187 57.80 -24.24 -46.66
C ASP A 187 57.52 -24.98 -47.98
N GLN A 188 58.27 -24.66 -49.03
CA GLN A 188 58.06 -25.22 -50.38
C GLN A 188 58.88 -26.48 -50.64
N ASP A 189 60.02 -26.64 -49.98
CA ASP A 189 60.97 -27.72 -50.20
C ASP A 189 60.92 -28.80 -49.09
N GLY A 190 60.22 -28.52 -47.99
CA GLY A 190 59.96 -29.46 -46.90
C GLY A 190 61.19 -29.71 -46.03
N ASP A 191 62.16 -28.80 -46.05
CA ASP A 191 63.40 -28.92 -45.27
C ASP A 191 63.27 -28.34 -43.85
N PHE A 192 62.14 -27.68 -43.56
CA PHE A 192 61.80 -27.04 -42.28
C PHE A 192 62.77 -25.90 -41.88
N VAL A 193 63.50 -25.31 -42.83
CA VAL A 193 64.45 -24.20 -42.65
C VAL A 193 64.11 -23.08 -43.63
N MET A 194 63.74 -21.90 -43.12
CA MET A 194 63.35 -20.79 -44.01
C MET A 194 64.54 -19.95 -44.48
N GLU A 195 64.58 -19.65 -45.78
CA GLU A 195 65.49 -18.65 -46.31
C GLU A 195 65.02 -17.21 -45.99
N ASP A 196 65.95 -16.25 -45.97
CA ASP A 196 65.62 -14.84 -45.66
C ASP A 196 64.54 -14.25 -46.59
N GLY A 197 64.44 -14.71 -47.84
CA GLY A 197 63.38 -14.30 -48.78
C GLY A 197 62.01 -14.88 -48.47
N GLU A 198 61.96 -16.12 -47.97
CA GLU A 198 60.72 -16.81 -47.60
C GLU A 198 60.13 -16.23 -46.31
N ILE A 199 60.97 -15.73 -45.42
CA ILE A 199 60.56 -15.05 -44.19
C ILE A 199 59.77 -13.79 -44.50
N ASP A 200 60.21 -12.99 -45.47
CA ASP A 200 59.50 -11.76 -45.87
C ASP A 200 58.15 -12.08 -46.53
N GLU A 201 58.09 -13.14 -47.34
CA GLU A 201 56.82 -13.61 -47.92
C GLU A 201 55.87 -14.17 -46.85
N LEU A 202 56.38 -14.93 -45.90
CA LEU A 202 55.61 -15.45 -44.78
C LEU A 202 55.02 -14.31 -43.93
N ILE A 203 55.80 -13.26 -43.64
CA ILE A 203 55.32 -12.10 -42.89
C ILE A 203 54.16 -11.42 -43.64
N LEU A 204 54.27 -11.22 -44.96
CA LEU A 204 53.20 -10.66 -45.78
C LEU A 204 51.94 -11.53 -45.76
N ARG A 205 52.08 -12.85 -45.89
CA ARG A 205 50.96 -13.79 -45.85
C ARG A 205 50.31 -13.83 -44.46
N LEU A 206 51.09 -13.81 -43.40
CA LEU A 206 50.56 -13.82 -42.04
C LEU A 206 49.86 -12.49 -41.68
N ASN A 207 50.34 -11.35 -42.18
CA ASN A 207 49.66 -10.06 -42.05
C ASN A 207 48.33 -9.99 -42.81
N SER A 208 48.12 -10.87 -43.80
CA SER A 208 46.86 -10.97 -44.54
C SER A 208 45.79 -11.79 -43.81
N VAL A 209 46.15 -12.52 -42.75
CA VAL A 209 45.21 -13.29 -41.94
C VAL A 209 44.34 -12.36 -41.10
N GLU A 210 43.02 -12.46 -41.26
CA GLU A 210 42.07 -11.64 -40.50
C GLU A 210 42.16 -11.93 -38.99
N GLY A 211 42.26 -10.86 -38.20
CA GLY A 211 42.25 -10.94 -36.73
C GLY A 211 43.61 -11.09 -36.07
N VAL A 212 44.71 -11.11 -36.83
CA VAL A 212 46.08 -11.21 -36.29
C VAL A 212 46.90 -9.96 -36.65
N GLN A 213 47.63 -9.43 -35.68
CA GLN A 213 48.69 -8.42 -35.89
C GLN A 213 50.03 -9.00 -35.48
N ILE A 214 51.05 -8.76 -36.30
CA ILE A 214 52.39 -9.31 -36.12
C ILE A 214 53.37 -8.17 -35.92
N ASP A 215 54.19 -8.29 -34.89
CA ASP A 215 55.38 -7.45 -34.77
C ASP A 215 56.49 -8.05 -35.64
N GLU A 216 56.64 -7.51 -36.84
CA GLU A 216 57.63 -7.97 -37.83
C GLU A 216 59.06 -7.90 -37.28
N VAL A 217 59.36 -6.91 -36.43
CA VAL A 217 60.71 -6.68 -35.91
C VAL A 217 61.05 -7.75 -34.87
N LEU A 218 60.12 -8.05 -33.97
CA LEU A 218 60.29 -9.11 -32.99
C LEU A 218 60.29 -10.50 -33.65
N PHE A 219 59.42 -10.72 -34.63
CA PHE A 219 59.34 -11.99 -35.38
C PHE A 219 60.68 -12.32 -36.08
N LYS A 220 61.23 -11.36 -36.83
CA LYS A 220 62.55 -11.52 -37.49
C LYS A 220 63.68 -11.74 -36.48
N LYS A 221 63.62 -11.09 -35.31
CA LYS A 221 64.64 -11.23 -34.26
C LYS A 221 64.63 -12.63 -33.63
N VAL A 222 63.46 -13.23 -33.42
CA VAL A 222 63.34 -14.58 -32.86
C VAL A 222 63.73 -15.65 -33.90
N LEU A 223 63.37 -15.46 -35.17
CA LEU A 223 63.80 -16.34 -36.26
C LEU A 223 65.32 -16.39 -36.41
N LYS A 224 66.00 -15.24 -36.34
CA LYS A 224 67.47 -15.17 -36.40
C LYS A 224 68.15 -15.88 -35.22
N LYS A 225 67.53 -15.87 -34.04
CA LYS A 225 68.05 -16.58 -32.85
C LYS A 225 67.86 -18.09 -32.94
N SER A 226 66.85 -18.55 -33.66
CA SER A 226 66.45 -19.95 -33.77
C SER A 226 66.96 -20.62 -35.05
N ASN A 227 67.96 -20.00 -35.71
CA ASN A 227 68.57 -20.50 -36.95
C ASN A 227 67.53 -20.80 -38.04
N HIS A 228 66.51 -19.93 -38.16
CA HIS A 228 65.48 -19.99 -39.20
C HIS A 228 64.64 -21.29 -39.21
N SER A 229 64.56 -22.00 -38.09
CA SER A 229 63.79 -23.24 -38.01
C SER A 229 62.27 -23.01 -37.95
N LEU A 230 61.51 -23.74 -38.76
CA LEU A 230 60.04 -23.77 -38.75
C LEU A 230 59.49 -24.17 -37.37
N SER A 231 60.19 -25.07 -36.67
CA SER A 231 59.81 -25.55 -35.34
C SER A 231 59.75 -24.41 -34.32
N ALA A 232 60.66 -23.43 -34.42
CA ALA A 232 60.66 -22.27 -33.55
C ALA A 232 59.46 -21.35 -33.84
N VAL A 233 59.02 -21.24 -35.10
CA VAL A 233 57.81 -20.49 -35.47
C VAL A 233 56.56 -21.14 -34.86
N LEU A 234 56.47 -22.46 -34.91
CA LEU A 234 55.37 -23.21 -34.31
C LEU A 234 55.36 -23.08 -32.77
N GLU A 235 56.52 -23.02 -32.12
CA GLU A 235 56.61 -22.73 -30.69
C GLU A 235 56.11 -21.32 -30.36
N ILE A 236 56.39 -20.31 -31.21
CA ILE A 236 55.85 -18.96 -31.03
C ILE A 236 54.31 -18.95 -31.20
N VAL A 237 53.78 -19.70 -32.18
CA VAL A 237 52.33 -19.85 -32.36
C VAL A 237 51.69 -20.64 -31.22
N ARG A 238 52.44 -21.51 -30.54
CA ARG A 238 51.97 -22.18 -29.32
C ARG A 238 51.90 -21.21 -28.14
N ASN A 239 52.81 -20.24 -28.06
CA ASN A 239 52.81 -19.22 -27.01
C ASN A 239 51.60 -18.26 -27.10
N LEU A 240 50.99 -18.13 -28.27
CA LEU A 240 49.71 -17.44 -28.47
C LEU A 240 48.53 -18.05 -27.69
N LEU A 241 48.62 -19.32 -27.29
CA LEU A 241 47.59 -20.03 -26.50
C LEU A 241 47.81 -19.91 -24.99
N ASP A 242 48.96 -19.40 -24.54
CA ASP A 242 49.30 -19.36 -23.12
C ASP A 242 49.18 -17.92 -22.59
N ASP A 243 48.09 -17.63 -21.87
CA ASP A 243 47.80 -16.34 -21.24
C ASP A 243 48.87 -15.88 -20.20
N LYS A 244 49.89 -16.71 -19.95
CA LYS A 244 50.98 -16.48 -18.97
C LYS A 244 52.22 -15.83 -19.56
N VAL A 245 52.29 -15.62 -20.87
CA VAL A 245 53.44 -14.96 -21.51
C VAL A 245 53.30 -13.44 -21.36
N PRO A 246 54.34 -12.72 -20.86
CA PRO A 246 54.30 -11.27 -20.73
C PRO A 246 53.98 -10.59 -22.07
N GLU A 247 53.12 -9.56 -22.05
CA GLU A 247 52.66 -8.85 -23.27
C GLU A 247 53.81 -8.28 -24.13
N GLU A 248 54.99 -8.07 -23.53
CA GLU A 248 56.19 -7.56 -24.19
C GLU A 248 56.90 -8.60 -25.08
N GLU A 249 56.61 -9.89 -24.90
CA GLU A 249 57.16 -10.99 -25.70
C GLU A 249 56.15 -11.58 -26.70
N ASN A 250 54.91 -11.08 -26.69
CA ASN A 250 53.86 -11.53 -27.62
C ASN A 250 54.08 -10.95 -29.02
N ILE A 251 54.67 -11.77 -29.88
CA ILE A 251 54.93 -11.47 -31.30
C ILE A 251 53.62 -11.36 -32.10
N PHE A 252 52.59 -12.08 -31.66
CA PHE A 252 51.28 -12.07 -32.27
C PHE A 252 50.24 -11.48 -31.30
N LYS A 253 49.43 -10.55 -31.80
CA LYS A 253 48.31 -9.96 -31.05
C LYS A 253 47.01 -10.28 -31.76
N ILE A 254 46.08 -10.92 -31.06
CA ILE A 254 44.73 -11.18 -31.59
C ILE A 254 43.93 -9.88 -31.48
N VAL A 255 43.52 -9.32 -32.61
CA VAL A 255 42.70 -8.11 -32.66
C VAL A 255 41.25 -8.49 -32.87
N THR A 256 40.53 -8.65 -31.77
CA THR A 256 39.11 -9.06 -31.75
C THR A 256 38.18 -8.05 -32.47
N ASN A 257 38.62 -6.80 -32.61
CA ASN A 257 37.83 -5.73 -33.25
C ASN A 257 37.60 -5.95 -34.76
N LYS A 258 38.35 -6.85 -35.40
CA LYS A 258 38.14 -7.24 -36.80
C LYS A 258 37.25 -8.48 -36.99
N LEU A 259 36.92 -9.20 -35.92
CA LEU A 259 36.25 -10.51 -36.00
C LEU A 259 34.78 -10.50 -35.52
N LEU A 260 34.32 -9.41 -34.90
CA LEU A 260 32.95 -9.31 -34.41
C LEU A 260 32.04 -8.61 -35.43
N PRO A 261 30.84 -9.16 -35.72
CA PRO A 261 29.80 -8.45 -36.46
C PRO A 261 29.51 -7.10 -35.79
N ARG A 262 29.28 -6.05 -36.58
CA ARG A 262 28.98 -4.68 -36.10
C ARG A 262 27.87 -4.60 -35.05
N GLU A 263 27.01 -5.59 -34.99
CA GLU A 263 25.86 -5.65 -34.08
C GLU A 263 26.23 -5.96 -32.61
N LEU A 264 27.47 -6.37 -32.33
CA LEU A 264 27.96 -6.67 -30.98
C LEU A 264 28.97 -5.63 -30.44
N GLN A 265 29.09 -4.47 -31.10
CA GLN A 265 30.03 -3.40 -30.71
C GLN A 265 29.39 -2.29 -29.86
N THR A 266 28.13 -2.44 -29.43
CA THR A 266 27.43 -1.51 -28.52
C THR A 266 27.52 -1.92 -27.06
#